data_AF-A0A919QFL5-F1
#
_entry.id   AF-A0A919QFL5-F1
#
_cell.length_a   1.000
_cell.length_b   1.000
_cell.length_c   1.000
_cell.angle_alpha   90.00
_cell.angle_beta   90.00
_cell.angle_gamma   90.00
#
_symmetry.space_group_name_H-M   'P 1'
#
loop_
_entity.id
_entity.type
_entity.pdbx_description
1 polymer ?
#
loop_
_entity_poly.entity_id
_entity_poly.type
_entity_poly.pdbx_seq_one_letter_code
_entity_poly.pdbx_strand_id
1 'polypeptide(L)'
;MKRSPLITHISWGRMVVEGVGEGKDFKLYPGGGRAWDWNETGTRHDPGIQPADVTELLDHGAEVVVLSRGMDLVLQTCPETLDLLKQKGIEVFAEETKAAVERYNALAETTPVGGLFHSTC
;
A
#
# COMPACT_ATOMS: atom_id res chain seq x y z
N MET A 1 2.47 17.88 9.60
CA MET A 1 1.91 16.70 8.90
C MET A 1 2.22 15.47 9.72
N LYS A 2 1.34 14.46 9.74
CA LYS A 2 1.63 13.18 10.42
C LYS A 2 2.55 12.36 9.52
N ARG A 3 3.55 11.71 10.10
CA ARG A 3 4.49 10.85 9.36
C ARG A 3 3.81 9.52 9.01
N SER A 4 4.12 8.96 7.84
CA SER A 4 3.77 7.57 7.50
C SER A 4 4.62 6.58 8.31
N PRO A 5 4.04 5.49 8.85
CA PRO A 5 4.79 4.55 9.70
C PRO A 5 5.83 3.78 8.88
N LEU A 6 6.94 3.36 9.49
CA LEU A 6 7.94 2.53 8.81
C LEU A 6 7.58 1.04 8.86
N ILE A 7 7.86 0.33 7.76
CA ILE A 7 7.83 -1.13 7.72
C ILE A 7 9.18 -1.64 8.18
N THR A 8 9.22 -2.25 9.36
CA THR A 8 10.46 -2.70 10.01
C THR A 8 10.84 -4.14 9.67
N HIS A 9 9.89 -4.92 9.16
CA HIS A 9 10.11 -6.30 8.74
C HIS A 9 9.14 -6.71 7.64
N ILE A 10 9.64 -7.48 6.67
CA ILE A 10 8.86 -8.10 5.60
C ILE A 10 9.40 -9.51 5.31
N SER A 11 8.51 -10.50 5.30
CA SER A 11 8.74 -11.87 4.85
C SER A 11 7.43 -12.47 4.34
N TRP A 12 7.48 -13.70 3.81
CA TRP A 12 6.29 -14.34 3.24
C TRP A 12 5.17 -14.48 4.28
N GLY A 13 4.04 -13.80 4.04
CA GLY A 13 2.88 -13.82 4.92
C GLY A 13 3.05 -13.04 6.23
N ARG A 14 4.12 -12.24 6.38
CA ARG A 14 4.42 -11.54 7.63
C ARG A 14 5.04 -10.16 7.39
N MET A 15 4.45 -9.17 8.06
CA MET A 15 4.89 -7.79 8.10
C MET A 15 4.88 -7.25 9.53
N VAL A 16 5.83 -6.37 9.86
CA VAL A 16 5.83 -5.62 11.13
C VAL A 16 5.99 -4.14 10.84
N VAL A 17 5.05 -3.34 11.34
CA VAL A 17 4.94 -1.91 11.06
C VAL A 17 5.02 -1.11 12.35
N GLU A 18 5.88 -0.09 12.36
CA GLU A 18 6.09 0.79 13.51
C GLU A 18 4.78 1.43 13.97
N GLY A 19 4.46 1.31 15.25
CA GLY A 19 3.27 1.91 15.85
C GLY A 19 1.93 1.29 15.42
N VAL A 20 1.92 0.33 14.48
CA VAL A 20 0.72 -0.36 13.98
C VAL A 20 0.68 -1.81 14.44
N GLY A 21 1.82 -2.52 14.40
CA GLY A 21 1.93 -3.90 14.89
C GLY A 21 2.32 -4.91 13.81
N GLU A 22 2.04 -6.19 14.09
CA GLU A 22 2.36 -7.33 13.21
C GLU A 22 1.10 -7.86 12.51
N GLY A 23 1.24 -8.28 11.26
CA GLY A 23 0.14 -8.81 10.46
C GLY A 23 0.60 -9.37 9.12
N LYS A 24 -0.36 -9.81 8.31
CA LYS A 24 -0.10 -10.38 6.98
C LYS A 24 0.04 -9.28 5.92
N ASP A 25 -1.04 -8.52 5.70
CA ASP A 25 -1.14 -7.50 4.66
C ASP A 25 -1.60 -6.19 5.31
N PHE A 26 -1.15 -5.04 4.78
CA PHE A 26 -1.41 -3.73 5.41
C PHE A 26 -1.81 -2.64 4.41
N LYS A 27 -2.74 -1.78 4.85
CA LYS A 27 -2.96 -0.43 4.33
C LYS A 27 -2.22 0.54 5.23
N LEU A 28 -1.28 1.33 4.70
CA LEU A 28 -0.49 2.30 5.48
C LEU A 28 -0.65 3.70 4.90
N TYR A 29 -0.69 4.71 5.75
CA TYR A 29 -0.95 6.10 5.35
C TYR A 29 -0.37 7.09 6.37
N PRO A 30 -0.31 8.39 6.05
CA PRO A 30 0.18 9.40 7.00
C PRO A 30 -0.56 9.32 8.34
N GLY A 31 0.18 9.02 9.40
CA GLY A 31 -0.34 8.91 10.77
C GLY A 31 -0.83 7.53 11.21
N GLY A 32 -0.66 6.46 10.40
CA GLY A 32 -0.91 5.10 10.86
C GLY A 32 -1.13 4.09 9.75
N GLY A 33 -1.92 3.06 10.06
CA GLY A 33 -2.26 2.01 9.14
C GLY A 33 -3.08 0.93 9.83
N ARG A 34 -3.53 -0.05 9.05
CA ARG A 34 -4.30 -1.19 9.53
C ARG A 34 -4.12 -2.40 8.61
N ALA A 35 -4.54 -3.57 9.11
CA ALA A 35 -4.58 -4.77 8.28
C ALA A 35 -5.44 -4.54 7.03
N TRP A 36 -4.98 -5.06 5.89
CA TRP A 36 -5.70 -5.02 4.64
C TRP A 36 -6.52 -6.29 4.45
N ASP A 37 -7.84 -6.18 4.64
CA ASP A 37 -8.78 -7.24 4.30
C ASP A 37 -9.36 -7.01 2.89
N TRP A 38 -9.04 -7.92 1.98
CA TRP A 38 -9.50 -7.86 0.59
C TRP A 38 -11.02 -8.03 0.45
N ASN A 39 -11.70 -8.57 1.46
CA ASN A 39 -13.17 -8.73 1.42
C ASN A 39 -13.92 -7.41 1.56
N GLU A 40 -13.28 -6.35 2.09
CA GLU A 40 -13.89 -5.03 2.23
C GLU A 40 -14.20 -4.39 0.87
N THR A 41 -13.37 -4.66 -0.12
CA THR A 41 -13.39 -3.98 -1.43
C THR A 41 -13.58 -4.94 -2.60
N GLY A 42 -13.51 -6.25 -2.34
CA GLY A 42 -13.58 -7.27 -3.38
C GLY A 42 -12.26 -7.49 -4.12
N THR A 43 -11.13 -7.03 -3.57
CA THR A 43 -9.81 -7.27 -4.15
C THR A 43 -9.54 -8.77 -4.32
N ARG A 44 -9.01 -9.12 -5.48
CA ARG A 44 -8.53 -10.44 -5.89
C ARG A 44 -7.26 -10.22 -6.70
N HIS A 45 -6.53 -11.29 -7.03
CA HIS A 45 -5.36 -11.16 -7.91
C HIS A 45 -5.68 -10.48 -9.24
N ASP A 46 -6.84 -10.77 -9.80
CA ASP A 46 -7.43 -10.12 -10.97
C ASP A 46 -8.92 -9.83 -10.67
N PRO A 47 -9.43 -8.59 -10.89
CA PRO A 47 -8.77 -7.48 -11.58
C PRO A 47 -7.74 -6.69 -10.73
N GLY A 48 -7.50 -7.10 -9.47
CA GLY A 48 -6.48 -6.49 -8.63
C GLY A 48 -7.00 -5.52 -7.58
N ILE A 49 -6.11 -4.63 -7.15
CA ILE A 49 -6.38 -3.56 -6.18
C ILE A 49 -7.50 -2.64 -6.66
N GLN A 50 -8.51 -2.40 -5.82
CA GLN A 50 -9.72 -1.66 -6.16
C GLN A 50 -9.62 -0.16 -5.80
N PRO A 51 -10.41 0.73 -6.45
CA PRO A 51 -10.42 2.16 -6.11
C PRO A 51 -10.77 2.44 -4.64
N ALA A 52 -11.60 1.59 -4.05
CA ALA A 52 -11.97 1.68 -2.65
C ALA A 52 -10.79 1.36 -1.69
N ASP A 53 -9.80 0.58 -2.11
CA ASP A 53 -8.63 0.29 -1.28
C ASP A 53 -7.73 1.52 -1.09
N VAL A 54 -7.60 2.34 -2.13
CA VAL A 54 -6.73 3.53 -2.11
C VAL A 54 -7.43 4.76 -1.54
N THR A 55 -8.77 4.76 -1.49
CA THR A 55 -9.55 5.91 -0.98
C THR A 55 -9.15 6.29 0.45
N GLU A 56 -9.01 5.31 1.33
CA GLU A 56 -8.59 5.53 2.72
C GLU A 56 -7.19 6.17 2.82
N LEU A 57 -6.27 5.80 1.93
CA LEU A 57 -4.93 6.39 1.89
C LEU A 57 -5.00 7.88 1.57
N LEU A 58 -5.83 8.23 0.59
CA LEU A 58 -6.02 9.60 0.11
C LEU A 58 -6.75 10.47 1.12
N ASP A 59 -7.76 9.93 1.79
CA ASP A 59 -8.49 10.62 2.86
C ASP A 59 -7.58 10.94 4.06
N HIS A 60 -6.55 10.11 4.28
CA HIS A 60 -5.50 10.35 5.27
C HIS A 60 -4.35 11.25 4.76
N GLY A 61 -4.47 11.81 3.56
CA GLY A 61 -3.55 12.82 3.02
C GLY A 61 -2.29 12.24 2.38
N ALA A 62 -2.36 11.03 1.83
CA ALA A 62 -1.27 10.51 0.99
C ALA A 62 -1.12 11.34 -0.29
N GLU A 63 0.10 11.80 -0.57
CA GLU A 63 0.49 12.54 -1.77
C GLU A 63 1.15 11.62 -2.82
N VAL A 64 1.70 10.50 -2.38
CA VAL A 64 2.30 9.44 -3.19
C VAL A 64 1.76 8.09 -2.71
N VAL A 65 1.51 7.16 -3.64
CA VAL A 65 0.99 5.82 -3.32
C VAL A 65 1.93 4.72 -3.82
N VAL A 66 2.29 3.80 -2.94
CA VAL A 66 3.07 2.59 -3.28
C VAL A 66 2.15 1.36 -3.23
N LEU A 67 2.03 0.66 -4.34
CA LEU A 67 1.23 -0.55 -4.51
C LEU A 67 2.16 -1.75 -4.66
N SER A 68 2.18 -2.64 -3.68
CA SER A 68 2.85 -3.93 -3.86
C SER A 68 2.00 -4.87 -4.71
N ARG A 69 2.67 -5.74 -5.47
CA ARG A 69 2.05 -6.74 -6.35
C ARG A 69 2.20 -8.17 -5.83
N GLY A 70 2.59 -8.32 -4.57
CA GLY A 70 3.07 -9.60 -4.03
C GLY A 70 4.52 -9.89 -4.37
N MET A 71 5.08 -10.87 -3.67
CA MET A 71 6.42 -11.42 -3.82
C MET A 71 6.62 -12.05 -5.21
N ASP A 72 5.54 -12.56 -5.82
CA ASP A 72 5.54 -13.23 -7.12
C ASP A 72 4.89 -12.38 -8.22
N LEU A 73 4.60 -11.09 -7.95
CA LEU A 73 4.03 -10.13 -8.90
C LEU A 73 2.64 -10.50 -9.46
N VAL A 74 1.89 -11.36 -8.76
CA VAL A 74 0.61 -11.92 -9.26
C VAL A 74 -0.53 -10.93 -9.08
N LEU A 75 -0.53 -10.15 -8.00
CA LEU A 75 -1.57 -9.16 -7.73
C LEU A 75 -1.51 -8.02 -8.76
N GLN A 76 -2.60 -7.85 -9.52
CA GLN A 76 -2.77 -6.75 -10.46
C GLN A 76 -3.28 -5.49 -9.74
N THR A 77 -3.43 -4.40 -10.51
CA THR A 77 -4.14 -3.20 -10.07
C THR A 77 -5.24 -2.91 -11.07
N CYS A 78 -6.47 -2.71 -10.57
CA CYS A 78 -7.62 -2.41 -11.42
C CYS A 78 -7.33 -1.12 -12.22
N PRO A 79 -7.61 -1.07 -13.54
CA PRO A 79 -7.37 0.13 -14.35
C PRO A 79 -8.03 1.39 -13.77
N GLU A 80 -9.25 1.25 -13.24
CA GLU A 80 -10.01 2.31 -12.58
C GLU A 80 -9.29 2.88 -11.35
N THR A 81 -8.50 2.06 -10.65
CA THR A 81 -7.68 2.52 -9.52
C THR A 81 -6.54 3.41 -10.01
N LEU A 82 -5.86 3.02 -11.09
CA LEU A 82 -4.79 3.83 -11.69
C LEU A 82 -5.35 5.14 -12.27
N ASP A 83 -6.50 5.08 -12.93
CA ASP A 83 -7.18 6.26 -13.46
C ASP A 83 -7.60 7.23 -12.35
N LEU A 84 -8.15 6.73 -11.24
CA LEU A 84 -8.51 7.54 -10.07
C LEU A 84 -7.28 8.27 -9.50
N LEU A 85 -6.18 7.55 -9.27
CA LEU A 85 -4.94 8.13 -8.74
C LEU A 85 -4.37 9.17 -9.68
N LYS A 86 -4.34 8.88 -10.99
CA LYS A 86 -3.89 9.81 -12.03
C LYS A 86 -4.74 11.07 -12.09
N GLN A 87 -6.07 10.95 -12.06
CA GLN A 87 -6.99 12.09 -12.06
C GLN A 87 -6.80 13.00 -10.85
N LYS A 88 -6.39 12.43 -9.71
CA LYS A 88 -6.05 13.17 -8.49
C LYS A 88 -4.62 13.71 -8.46
N GLY A 89 -3.83 13.46 -9.51
CA GLY A 89 -2.43 13.89 -9.60
C GLY A 89 -1.50 13.17 -8.63
N ILE A 90 -1.87 11.96 -8.18
CA ILE A 90 -1.08 11.16 -7.25
C ILE A 90 -0.04 10.36 -8.02
N GLU A 91 1.22 10.46 -7.61
CA GLU A 91 2.29 9.61 -8.13
C GLU A 91 2.15 8.19 -7.57
N VAL A 92 2.32 7.19 -8.44
CA VAL A 92 2.09 5.78 -8.11
C VAL A 92 3.30 4.94 -8.47
N PHE A 93 3.75 4.11 -7.53
CA PHE A 93 4.76 3.07 -7.76
C PHE A 93 4.13 1.69 -7.57
N ALA A 94 4.18 0.84 -8.60
CA ALA A 94 3.67 -0.52 -8.54
C ALA A 94 4.80 -1.54 -8.71
N GLU A 95 5.13 -2.29 -7.66
CA GLU A 95 6.37 -3.09 -7.59
C GLU A 95 6.18 -4.44 -6.88
N GLU A 96 7.20 -5.30 -6.96
CA GLU A 96 7.33 -6.46 -6.06
C GLU A 96 7.38 -5.99 -4.60
N THR A 97 6.86 -6.80 -3.68
CA THR A 97 6.64 -6.39 -2.28
C THR A 97 7.89 -5.90 -1.55
N LYS A 98 9.06 -6.51 -1.70
CA LYS A 98 10.28 -6.03 -1.03
C LYS A 98 10.75 -4.70 -1.61
N ALA A 99 10.75 -4.57 -2.94
CA ALA A 99 11.06 -3.32 -3.61
C ALA A 99 10.08 -2.19 -3.21
N ALA A 100 8.79 -2.51 -3.12
CA ALA A 100 7.75 -1.60 -2.66
C ALA A 100 8.00 -1.15 -1.21
N VAL A 101 8.39 -2.06 -0.32
CA VAL A 101 8.73 -1.73 1.08
C VAL A 101 9.93 -0.80 1.16
N GLU A 102 10.99 -1.06 0.39
CA GLU A 102 12.17 -0.20 0.33
C GLU A 102 11.81 1.21 -0.17
N ARG A 103 11.03 1.30 -1.25
CA ARG A 103 10.56 2.57 -1.80
C ARG A 103 9.69 3.34 -0.81
N TYR A 104 8.73 2.65 -0.21
CA TYR A 104 7.82 3.25 0.76
C TYR A 104 8.57 3.82 1.96
N ASN A 105 9.50 3.06 2.54
CA ASN A 105 10.27 3.53 3.69
C ASN A 105 11.15 4.75 3.34
N ALA A 106 11.76 4.78 2.16
CA ALA A 106 12.52 5.95 1.69
C ALA A 106 11.62 7.19 1.53
N LEU A 107 10.41 7.03 0.98
CA LEU A 107 9.45 8.12 0.84
C LEU A 107 8.90 8.58 2.19
N ALA A 108 8.66 7.67 3.14
CA ALA A 108 8.10 7.96 4.46
C ALA A 108 8.97 8.86 5.35
N GLU A 109 10.22 9.11 4.96
CA GLU A 109 11.10 10.08 5.63
C GLU A 109 10.76 11.53 5.29
N THR A 110 10.26 11.79 4.08
CA THR A 110 10.12 13.16 3.54
C THR A 110 8.75 13.47 2.98
N THR A 111 7.98 12.45 2.62
CA THR A 111 6.75 12.56 1.83
C THR A 111 5.59 11.88 2.56
N PRO A 112 4.38 12.47 2.58
CA PRO A 112 3.17 11.80 3.03
C PRO A 112 2.81 10.64 2.09
N VAL A 113 3.37 9.46 2.33
CA VAL A 113 3.20 8.30 1.46
C VAL A 113 2.13 7.37 2.02
N GLY A 114 1.24 6.91 1.14
CA GLY A 114 0.32 5.81 1.38
C GLY A 114 0.81 4.53 0.70
N GLY A 115 0.33 3.36 1.15
CA GLY A 115 0.61 2.13 0.42
C GLY A 115 -0.24 0.93 0.81
N LEU A 116 -0.30 -0.03 -0.11
CA LEU A 116 -0.99 -1.31 0.03
C LEU A 116 0.01 -2.44 -0.14
N PHE A 117 0.19 -3.22 0.91
CA PHE A 117 1.23 -4.24 1.00
C PHE A 117 0.63 -5.64 1.13
N HIS A 118 0.89 -6.48 0.13
CA HIS A 118 0.56 -7.89 0.08
C HIS A 118 1.84 -8.70 0.28
N SER A 119 1.92 -9.50 1.33
CA SER A 119 3.15 -10.20 1.74
C SER A 119 3.29 -11.62 1.16
N THR A 120 2.36 -12.06 0.33
CA THR A 120 2.41 -13.37 -0.36
C THR A 120 2.48 -13.18 -1.87
N CYS A 121 1.80 -13.96 -2.71
CA CYS A 121 1.96 -13.96 -4.16
C CYS A 121 1.15 -12.89 -4.90
#